data_AF-A0A7W6TQ55-F1
#
_entry.id   AF-A0A7W6TQ55-F1
#
_cell.length_a   1.000
_cell.length_b   1.000
_cell.length_c   1.000
_cell.angle_alpha   90.00
_cell.angle_beta   90.00
_cell.angle_gamma   90.00
#
_symmetry.space_group_name_H-M   'P 1'
#
loop_
_entity.id
_entity.type
_entity.pdbx_description
1 polymer ?
#
loop_
_entity_poly.entity_id
_entity_poly.type
_entity_poly.pdbx_seq_one_letter_code
_entity_poly.pdbx_strand_id
1 'polypeptide(L)'
;MTESLTGGAAAAPLSMRAAASLTSAAVRAARQLLTDLECGRRIDAAVLRSAMEAAFGASDAAGIWNWKTAYDVCEAATVLFLRTFGPAMRAKAGSTAAMLPILARIANCLPAHTRRSEDSQRFNSRRRFRLGSPHATQPASRRLIACSSRPPGPVCLPSLPNSPAALWY
;
A
#
# COMPACT_ATOMS: atom_id res chain seq x y z
N MET A 1 -38.53 -21.91 10.39
CA MET A 1 -37.23 -21.99 11.10
C MET A 1 -36.30 -20.96 10.48
N THR A 2 -36.12 -19.84 11.16
CA THR A 2 -35.21 -18.75 10.78
C THR A 2 -33.96 -18.86 11.64
N GLU A 3 -32.84 -19.26 11.07
CA GLU A 3 -31.57 -19.31 11.78
C GLU A 3 -30.79 -18.03 11.47
N SER A 4 -30.68 -17.19 12.50
CA SER A 4 -29.91 -15.94 12.50
C SER A 4 -28.48 -16.27 12.91
N LEU A 5 -27.53 -16.26 11.97
CA LEU A 5 -26.11 -16.32 12.31
C LEU A 5 -25.59 -14.93 12.68
N THR A 6 -25.68 -14.61 13.97
CA THR A 6 -24.80 -13.63 14.61
C THR A 6 -23.42 -14.26 14.75
N GLY A 7 -22.43 -13.69 14.07
CA GLY A 7 -21.04 -14.12 14.11
C GLY A 7 -20.09 -12.93 14.16
N GLY A 8 -20.42 -11.92 14.97
CA GLY A 8 -19.47 -10.88 15.34
C GLY A 8 -18.53 -11.41 16.41
N ALA A 9 -17.45 -12.09 16.00
CA ALA A 9 -16.40 -12.50 16.92
C ALA A 9 -15.78 -11.23 17.54
N ALA A 10 -16.18 -10.92 18.76
CA ALA A 10 -15.54 -9.90 19.56
C ALA A 10 -14.08 -10.33 19.77
N ALA A 11 -13.13 -9.58 19.19
CA ALA A 11 -11.71 -9.84 19.39
C ALA A 11 -11.40 -9.72 20.88
N ALA A 12 -11.06 -10.85 21.51
CA ALA A 12 -10.65 -10.87 22.90
C ALA A 12 -9.41 -9.95 23.08
N PRO A 13 -9.32 -9.20 24.19
CA PRO A 13 -8.19 -8.31 24.41
C PRO A 13 -6.89 -9.12 24.40
N LEU A 14 -5.94 -8.69 23.56
CA LEU A 14 -4.61 -9.30 23.50
C LEU A 14 -3.90 -9.08 24.83
N SER A 15 -3.11 -10.07 25.27
CA SER A 15 -2.19 -9.85 26.39
C SER A 15 -1.22 -8.72 26.06
N MET A 16 -0.77 -7.97 27.06
CA MET A 16 0.23 -6.91 26.87
C MET A 16 1.48 -7.42 26.14
N ARG A 17 1.90 -8.66 26.41
CA ARG A 17 3.03 -9.30 25.75
C ARG A 17 2.78 -9.53 24.25
N ALA A 18 1.59 -10.02 23.90
CA ALA A 18 1.21 -10.22 22.50
C ALA A 18 1.08 -8.90 21.73
N ALA A 19 0.50 -7.87 22.37
CA ALA A 19 0.42 -6.53 21.79
C ALA A 19 1.82 -5.92 21.55
N ALA A 20 2.73 -6.08 22.51
CA ALA A 20 4.10 -5.62 22.38
C ALA A 20 4.85 -6.34 21.24
N SER A 21 4.66 -7.66 21.06
CA SER A 21 5.29 -8.41 19.96
C SER A 21 4.77 -7.95 18.59
N LEU A 22 3.46 -7.73 18.44
CA LEU A 22 2.89 -7.23 17.18
C LEU A 22 3.39 -5.81 16.87
N THR A 23 3.46 -4.95 17.88
CA THR A 23 3.99 -3.59 17.73
C THR A 23 5.46 -3.60 17.34
N SER A 24 6.27 -4.48 17.95
CA SER A 24 7.68 -4.65 17.61
C SER A 24 7.85 -5.12 16.16
N ALA A 25 7.05 -6.08 15.71
CA ALA A 25 7.03 -6.52 14.32
C ALA A 25 6.65 -5.38 13.37
N ALA A 26 5.59 -4.62 13.69
CA ALA A 26 5.17 -3.47 12.89
C ALA A 26 6.28 -2.40 12.77
N VAL A 27 6.97 -2.07 13.87
CA VAL A 27 8.10 -1.13 13.86
C VAL A 27 9.26 -1.67 13.04
N ARG A 28 9.53 -2.98 13.09
CA ARG A 28 10.57 -3.62 12.27
C ARG A 28 10.24 -3.51 10.78
N ALA A 29 9.00 -3.79 10.39
CA ALA A 29 8.53 -3.61 9.02
C ALA A 29 8.65 -2.15 8.57
N ALA A 30 8.22 -1.19 9.41
CA ALA A 30 8.31 0.24 9.08
C ALA A 30 9.75 0.71 8.86
N ARG A 31 10.72 0.16 9.63
CA ARG A 31 12.15 0.43 9.43
C ARG A 31 12.70 -0.17 8.14
N GLN A 32 12.23 -1.34 7.72
CA GLN A 32 12.62 -1.91 6.42
C GLN A 32 12.12 -1.02 5.27
N LEU A 33 10.85 -0.63 5.31
CA LEU A 33 10.25 0.28 4.33
C LEU A 33 10.91 1.67 4.31
N LEU A 34 11.37 2.15 5.47
CA LEU A 34 12.15 3.38 5.55
C LEU A 34 13.42 3.29 4.68
N THR A 35 14.15 2.18 4.74
CA THR A 35 15.34 1.97 3.90
C THR A 35 14.98 1.93 2.40
N ASP A 36 13.81 1.42 2.04
CA ASP A 36 13.31 1.50 0.67
C ASP A 36 13.03 2.95 0.24
N LEU A 37 12.38 3.73 1.10
CA LEU A 37 12.12 5.16 0.87
C LEU A 37 13.42 5.95 0.78
N GLU A 38 14.41 5.69 1.63
CA GLU A 38 15.72 6.33 1.57
C GLU A 38 16.42 6.13 0.22
N CYS A 39 16.20 4.97 -0.39
CA CYS A 39 16.73 4.65 -1.72
C CYS A 39 15.84 5.13 -2.88
N GLY A 40 14.75 5.86 -2.61
CA GLY A 40 13.81 6.29 -3.65
C GLY A 40 13.01 5.16 -4.28
N ARG A 41 13.00 3.96 -3.67
CA ARG A 41 12.24 2.82 -4.20
C ARG A 41 10.75 3.03 -3.96
N ARG A 42 9.97 2.62 -4.95
CA ARG A 42 8.51 2.61 -4.83
C ARG A 42 8.10 1.44 -3.93
N ILE A 43 7.28 1.74 -2.93
CA ILE A 43 6.59 0.76 -2.11
C ILE A 43 5.28 0.43 -2.81
N ASP A 44 5.26 -0.70 -3.52
CA ASP A 44 4.02 -1.30 -4.01
C ASP A 44 3.49 -2.35 -3.02
N ALA A 45 2.38 -2.99 -3.37
CA ALA A 45 1.77 -4.02 -2.52
C ALA A 45 2.68 -5.25 -2.32
N ALA A 46 3.55 -5.58 -3.28
CA ALA A 46 4.45 -6.72 -3.18
C ALA A 46 5.60 -6.43 -2.21
N VAL A 47 6.21 -5.23 -2.30
CA VAL A 47 7.23 -4.76 -1.35
C VAL A 47 6.63 -4.68 0.06
N LEU A 48 5.43 -4.11 0.19
CA LEU A 48 4.75 -4.01 1.47
C LEU A 48 4.44 -5.39 2.06
N ARG A 49 3.93 -6.33 1.26
CA ARG A 49 3.71 -7.72 1.70
C ARG A 49 5.02 -8.35 2.15
N SER A 50 6.09 -8.25 1.35
CA SER A 50 7.38 -8.84 1.69
C SER A 50 7.94 -8.31 3.01
N ALA A 51 7.82 -7.01 3.28
CA ALA A 51 8.25 -6.42 4.55
C ALA A 51 7.41 -6.94 5.73
N MET A 52 6.09 -7.05 5.56
CA MET A 52 5.19 -7.61 6.58
C MET A 52 5.50 -9.08 6.85
N GLU A 53 5.68 -9.91 5.83
CA GLU A 53 6.01 -11.33 5.99
C GLU A 53 7.37 -11.51 6.67
N ALA A 54 8.39 -10.74 6.27
CA ALA A 54 9.69 -10.76 6.91
C ALA A 54 9.63 -10.32 8.38
N ALA A 55 8.75 -9.37 8.70
CA ALA A 55 8.61 -8.79 10.04
C ALA A 55 7.78 -9.64 11.01
N PHE A 56 6.67 -10.21 10.53
CA PHE A 56 5.73 -11.00 11.31
C PHE A 56 6.00 -12.51 11.24
N GLY A 57 6.81 -12.96 10.28
CA GLY A 57 7.13 -14.38 10.09
C GLY A 57 5.95 -15.21 9.56
N ALA A 58 4.95 -14.57 8.96
CA ALA A 58 3.73 -15.20 8.51
C ALA A 58 3.16 -14.51 7.26
N SER A 59 2.55 -15.29 6.37
CA SER A 59 1.88 -14.79 5.18
C SER A 59 0.60 -14.00 5.50
N ASP A 60 0.09 -13.25 4.53
CA ASP A 60 -1.19 -12.54 4.66
C ASP A 60 -2.39 -13.48 4.89
N ALA A 61 -2.29 -14.74 4.47
CA ALA A 61 -3.30 -15.77 4.69
C ALA A 61 -3.32 -16.34 6.13
N ALA A 62 -2.25 -16.15 6.92
CA ALA A 62 -2.14 -16.70 8.27
C ALA A 62 -2.94 -15.93 9.34
N GLY A 63 -3.42 -14.72 9.01
CA GLY A 63 -4.26 -13.92 9.90
C GLY A 63 -3.54 -13.26 11.09
N ILE A 64 -2.21 -13.37 11.19
CA ILE A 64 -1.41 -12.68 12.23
C ILE A 64 -1.40 -11.16 12.03
N TRP A 65 -1.48 -10.73 10.77
CA TRP A 65 -1.61 -9.33 10.36
C TRP A 65 -2.63 -9.24 9.21
N ASN A 66 -3.11 -8.03 8.92
CA ASN A 66 -4.00 -7.78 7.81
C ASN A 66 -3.52 -6.58 6.99
N TRP A 67 -4.10 -6.40 5.80
CA TRP A 67 -3.76 -5.30 4.90
C TRP A 67 -3.92 -3.91 5.51
N LYS A 68 -4.87 -3.72 6.43
CA LYS A 68 -4.98 -2.46 7.16
C LYS A 68 -3.73 -2.20 8.02
N THR A 69 -3.28 -3.18 8.80
CA THR A 69 -2.05 -3.06 9.59
C THR A 69 -0.84 -2.80 8.70
N ALA A 70 -0.79 -3.41 7.51
CA ALA A 70 0.27 -3.15 6.53
C ALA A 70 0.27 -1.68 6.05
N TYR A 71 -0.90 -1.10 5.76
CA TYR A 71 -0.98 0.32 5.40
C TYR A 71 -0.60 1.23 6.57
N ASP A 72 -1.02 0.91 7.81
CA ASP A 72 -0.63 1.66 9.01
C ASP A 72 0.92 1.63 9.19
N VAL A 73 1.57 0.51 8.88
CA VAL A 73 3.04 0.36 8.87
C VAL A 73 3.69 1.24 7.79
N CYS A 74 3.08 1.34 6.60
CA CYS A 74 3.57 2.21 5.53
C CYS A 74 3.47 3.70 5.90
N GLU A 75 2.40 4.11 6.59
CA GLU A 75 2.26 5.46 7.14
C GLU A 75 3.33 5.73 8.21
N ALA A 76 3.55 4.77 9.11
CA ALA A 76 4.61 4.87 10.12
C ALA A 76 6.00 5.03 9.51
N ALA A 77 6.32 4.31 8.42
CA ALA A 77 7.57 4.47 7.68
C ALA A 77 7.72 5.90 7.12
N THR A 78 6.65 6.48 6.59
CA THR A 78 6.63 7.87 6.09
C THR A 78 6.85 8.87 7.23
N VAL A 79 6.21 8.67 8.38
CA VAL A 79 6.43 9.51 9.57
C VAL A 79 7.88 9.43 10.04
N LEU A 80 8.47 8.24 10.07
CA LEU A 80 9.88 8.05 10.39
C LEU A 80 10.79 8.79 9.40
N PHE A 81 10.51 8.68 8.10
CA PHE A 81 11.25 9.40 7.06
C PHE A 81 11.20 10.91 7.28
N LEU A 82 10.01 11.47 7.48
CA LEU A 82 9.84 12.91 7.69
C LEU A 82 10.47 13.40 9.01
N ARG A 83 10.46 12.56 10.05
CA ARG A 83 11.11 12.89 11.33
C ARG A 83 12.63 12.92 11.19
N THR A 84 13.21 12.00 10.40
CA THR A 84 14.66 11.89 10.22
C THR A 84 15.19 12.91 9.21
N PHE A 85 14.55 13.03 8.03
CA PHE A 85 15.06 13.82 6.90
C PHE A 85 14.36 15.18 6.72
N GLY A 86 13.22 15.39 7.40
CA GLY A 86 12.44 16.63 7.29
C GLY A 86 13.24 17.91 7.55
N PRO A 87 14.06 18.02 8.60
CA PRO A 87 14.89 19.20 8.84
C PRO A 87 15.86 19.50 7.69
N ALA A 88 16.54 18.47 7.17
CA ALA A 88 17.47 18.62 6.04
C ALA A 88 16.74 19.04 4.76
N MET A 89 15.57 18.45 4.47
CA MET A 89 14.74 18.84 3.33
C MET A 89 14.29 20.30 3.43
N ARG A 90 13.89 20.78 4.62
CA ARG A 90 13.50 22.18 4.84
C ARG A 90 14.68 23.14 4.65
N ALA A 91 15.83 22.80 5.25
CA ALA A 91 17.04 23.60 5.12
C ALA A 91 17.46 23.75 3.65
N LYS A 92 17.32 22.68 2.86
CA LYS A 92 17.61 22.69 1.43
C LYS A 92 16.57 23.44 0.58
N ALA A 93 15.28 23.25 0.87
CA ALA A 93 14.21 23.87 0.08
C ALA A 93 14.19 25.40 0.23
N GLY A 94 14.61 25.94 1.39
CA GLY A 94 14.66 27.38 1.65
C GLY A 94 13.28 28.05 1.78
N SER A 95 12.18 27.37 1.41
CA SER A 95 10.80 27.80 1.63
C SER A 95 9.83 26.61 1.66
N THR A 96 8.66 26.79 2.24
CA THR A 96 7.59 25.77 2.26
C THR A 96 7.10 25.43 0.86
N ALA A 97 6.98 26.42 -0.02
CA ALA A 97 6.53 26.21 -1.40
C ALA A 97 7.53 25.34 -2.20
N ALA A 98 8.83 25.57 -2.00
CA ALA A 98 9.88 24.77 -2.62
C ALA A 98 9.98 23.34 -2.07
N MET A 99 9.41 23.07 -0.88
CA MET A 99 9.37 21.75 -0.28
C MET A 99 8.27 20.85 -0.86
N LEU A 100 7.18 21.45 -1.40
CA LEU A 100 6.06 20.72 -2.00
C LEU A 100 6.46 19.70 -3.07
N PRO A 101 7.31 20.01 -4.07
CA PRO A 101 7.71 19.02 -5.07
C PRO A 101 8.52 17.86 -4.46
N ILE A 102 9.28 18.09 -3.38
CA ILE A 102 10.01 17.03 -2.67
C ILE A 102 9.03 16.09 -1.97
N LEU A 103 8.04 16.64 -1.28
CA LEU A 103 6.98 15.86 -0.62
C LEU A 103 6.12 15.10 -1.65
N ALA A 104 5.84 15.69 -2.80
CA ALA A 104 5.11 15.03 -3.88
C ALA A 104 5.87 13.80 -4.42
N ARG A 105 7.20 13.88 -4.54
CA ARG A 105 8.03 12.72 -4.92
C ARG A 105 7.92 11.59 -3.90
N ILE A 106 7.99 11.91 -2.60
CA ILE A 106 7.85 10.92 -1.53
C ILE A 106 6.46 10.28 -1.56
N ALA A 107 5.41 11.09 -1.75
CA ALA A 107 4.04 10.58 -1.85
C ALA A 107 3.85 9.61 -3.03
N ASN A 108 4.55 9.85 -4.15
CA ASN A 108 4.53 8.96 -5.32
C ASN A 108 5.26 7.63 -5.09
N CYS A 109 6.13 7.53 -4.08
CA CYS A 109 6.77 6.28 -3.67
C CYS A 109 5.83 5.41 -2.83
N LEU A 110 4.75 5.95 -2.26
CA LEU A 110 3.85 5.21 -1.38
C LEU A 110 2.80 4.42 -2.18
N PRO A 111 2.24 3.34 -1.60
CA PRO A 111 1.11 2.64 -2.19
C PRO A 111 -0.05 3.63 -2.35
N ALA A 112 -0.64 3.69 -3.56
CA ALA A 112 -1.84 4.47 -3.79
C ALA A 112 -2.99 3.84 -3.00
N HIS A 113 -3.26 4.40 -1.81
CA HIS A 113 -4.33 3.90 -0.95
C HIS A 113 -5.66 4.06 -1.67
N THR A 114 -6.19 2.97 -2.23
CA THR A 114 -7.50 2.98 -2.90
C THR A 114 -8.58 2.95 -1.84
N ARG A 115 -8.63 4.00 -1.00
CA ARG A 115 -9.55 4.18 0.13
C ARG A 115 -11.03 4.13 -0.28
N ARG A 116 -11.33 4.09 -1.58
CA ARG A 116 -12.68 4.21 -2.11
C ARG A 116 -13.06 3.11 -3.09
N SER A 117 -12.71 1.86 -2.78
CA SER A 117 -13.38 0.73 -3.43
C SER A 117 -13.65 -0.45 -2.51
N GLU A 118 -12.86 -0.88 -1.54
CA GLU A 118 -13.23 -2.11 -0.82
C GLU A 118 -14.44 -1.99 0.12
N ASP A 119 -14.50 -0.98 0.99
CA ASP A 119 -15.68 -0.77 1.85
C ASP A 119 -16.90 -0.32 1.05
N SER A 120 -16.68 0.49 0.01
CA SER A 120 -17.74 0.91 -0.92
C SER A 120 -18.21 -0.25 -1.81
N GLN A 121 -17.36 -1.20 -2.21
CA GLN A 121 -17.71 -2.41 -2.98
C GLN A 121 -18.40 -3.42 -2.07
N ARG A 122 -17.98 -3.62 -0.82
CA ARG A 122 -18.71 -4.43 0.16
C ARG A 122 -20.10 -3.85 0.47
N PHE A 123 -20.22 -2.52 0.52
CA PHE A 123 -21.51 -1.85 0.66
C PHE A 123 -22.33 -1.91 -0.65
N ASN A 124 -21.72 -1.65 -1.79
CA ASN A 124 -22.38 -1.57 -3.11
C ASN A 124 -22.81 -2.96 -3.59
N SER A 125 -22.00 -4.01 -3.43
CA SER A 125 -22.38 -5.41 -3.66
C SER A 125 -23.54 -5.84 -2.76
N ARG A 126 -23.53 -5.49 -1.46
CA ARG A 126 -24.67 -5.70 -0.54
C ARG A 126 -25.93 -4.95 -0.97
N ARG A 127 -25.81 -3.76 -1.57
CA ARG A 127 -26.96 -3.01 -2.12
C ARG A 127 -27.43 -3.53 -3.47
N ARG A 128 -26.52 -4.02 -4.33
CA ARG A 128 -26.84 -4.45 -5.70
C ARG A 128 -27.54 -5.81 -5.75
N PHE A 129 -27.42 -6.63 -4.71
CA PHE A 129 -28.18 -7.88 -4.60
C PHE A 129 -29.66 -7.69 -4.20
N ARG A 130 -30.08 -6.47 -3.80
CA ARG A 130 -31.45 -6.20 -3.29
C ARG A 130 -32.35 -5.42 -4.25
N LEU A 131 -31.94 -5.15 -5.49
CA LEU A 131 -32.82 -4.57 -6.51
C LEU A 131 -33.03 -5.59 -7.63
N GLY A 132 -34.29 -6.01 -7.76
CA GLY A 132 -34.74 -7.11 -8.61
C GLY A 132 -34.36 -6.96 -10.08
N SER A 133 -34.15 -8.10 -10.72
CA SER A 133 -34.07 -8.22 -12.17
C SER A 133 -35.44 -7.98 -12.80
N PRO A 134 -35.52 -7.21 -13.89
CA PRO A 134 -36.38 -7.55 -15.00
C PRO A 134 -35.52 -8.11 -16.13
N HIS A 135 -35.95 -9.28 -16.57
CA HIS A 135 -35.57 -10.01 -17.75
C HIS A 135 -35.28 -9.10 -18.97
N ALA A 136 -34.07 -9.17 -19.51
CA ALA A 136 -33.74 -8.55 -20.80
C ALA A 136 -32.98 -9.53 -21.69
N THR A 137 -33.60 -9.76 -22.84
CA THR A 137 -33.29 -10.71 -23.91
C THR A 137 -31.95 -10.44 -24.59
N GLN A 138 -31.25 -11.52 -24.92
CA GLN A 138 -30.00 -11.56 -25.68
C GLN A 138 -30.22 -11.25 -27.18
N PRO A 139 -29.25 -10.66 -27.88
CA PRO A 139 -28.76 -11.40 -29.06
C PRO A 139 -27.23 -11.35 -29.31
N ALA A 140 -26.77 -12.53 -29.74
CA ALA A 140 -25.69 -12.91 -30.66
C ALA A 140 -24.56 -11.91 -31.09
N SER A 141 -23.33 -12.36 -30.80
CA SER A 141 -22.22 -12.61 -31.73
C SER A 141 -21.77 -11.54 -32.75
N ARG A 142 -20.54 -11.00 -32.59
CA ARG A 142 -19.58 -10.92 -33.71
C ARG A 142 -18.11 -10.79 -33.28
N ARG A 143 -17.26 -11.38 -34.11
CA ARG A 143 -15.85 -11.72 -33.95
C ARG A 143 -14.88 -10.54 -33.87
N LEU A 144 -13.81 -10.81 -33.11
CA LEU A 144 -12.40 -10.37 -33.18
C LEU A 144 -11.95 -9.57 -34.41
N ILE A 145 -11.25 -8.45 -34.14
CA ILE A 145 -10.13 -7.97 -34.96
C ILE A 145 -8.99 -7.58 -34.00
N ALA A 146 -7.85 -8.24 -34.16
CA ALA A 146 -6.59 -7.90 -33.53
C ALA A 146 -5.93 -6.74 -34.28
N CYS A 147 -5.38 -5.76 -33.55
CA CYS A 147 -4.46 -4.78 -34.11
C CYS A 147 -3.26 -4.66 -33.16
N SER A 148 -2.13 -5.21 -33.61
CA SER A 148 -0.83 -5.18 -32.94
C SER A 148 -0.13 -3.85 -33.20
N SER A 149 0.32 -3.17 -32.14
CA SER A 149 1.30 -2.09 -32.26
C SER A 149 2.36 -2.19 -31.16
N ARG A 150 3.58 -2.41 -31.62
CA ARG A 150 4.87 -2.63 -30.95
C ARG A 150 5.46 -1.31 -30.43
N PRO A 151 6.12 -1.27 -29.26
CA PRO A 151 7.00 -0.16 -28.92
C PRO A 151 8.51 -0.50 -29.07
N PRO A 152 9.38 0.50 -29.32
CA PRO A 152 10.81 0.33 -29.60
C PRO A 152 11.67 0.16 -28.33
N GLY A 153 12.87 -0.40 -28.54
CA GLY A 153 13.77 -0.99 -27.54
C GLY A 153 14.45 -0.05 -26.53
N PRO A 154 15.24 -0.64 -25.61
CA PRO A 154 15.82 0.07 -24.47
C PRO A 154 17.06 0.87 -24.86
N VAL A 155 17.06 2.14 -24.46
CA VAL A 155 18.22 3.05 -24.49
C VAL A 155 19.09 2.75 -23.27
N CYS A 156 20.39 2.55 -23.47
CA CYS A 156 21.38 2.43 -22.40
C CYS A 156 21.45 3.73 -21.57
N LEU A 157 21.22 3.64 -20.25
CA LEU A 157 21.54 4.70 -19.29
C LEU A 157 22.99 4.56 -18.78
N PRO A 158 23.73 5.67 -18.58
CA PRO A 158 25.04 5.64 -17.97
C PRO A 158 24.97 5.39 -16.46
N SER A 159 25.95 4.63 -15.95
CA SER A 159 26.15 4.30 -14.55
C SER A 159 26.23 5.55 -13.66
N LEU A 160 25.46 5.55 -12.56
CA LEU A 160 25.50 6.59 -11.52
C LEU A 160 26.11 6.03 -10.21
N PRO A 161 26.79 6.89 -9.44
CA PRO A 161 27.61 6.49 -8.29
C PRO A 161 26.80 6.17 -7.02
N ASN A 162 27.44 5.34 -6.21
CA ASN A 162 26.94 4.68 -5.00
C ASN A 162 26.81 5.65 -3.81
N SER A 163 25.67 6.33 -3.66
CA SER A 163 25.31 7.04 -2.42
C SER A 163 23.78 7.13 -2.26
N PRO A 164 23.17 6.42 -1.28
CA PRO A 164 21.71 6.41 -1.11
C PRO A 164 21.14 7.79 -0.73
N ALA A 165 21.96 8.68 -0.14
CA ALA A 165 21.55 10.04 0.16
C ALA A 165 21.40 10.92 -1.11
N ALA A 166 22.18 10.69 -2.17
CA ALA A 166 22.21 11.55 -3.35
C ALA A 166 20.95 11.46 -4.23
N LEU A 167 20.06 10.50 -3.98
CA LEU A 167 18.79 10.38 -4.71
C LEU A 167 17.74 11.40 -4.27
N TRP A 168 17.91 11.99 -3.08
CA TRP A 168 16.99 12.99 -2.52
C TRP A 168 17.60 14.39 -2.39
N TYR A 169 18.92 14.50 -2.62
CA TYR A 169 19.65 15.76 -2.62
C TYR A 169 20.05 16.14 -4.05
#